data_AF-A0A9X3AHV3-F1
#
_entry.id   AF-A0A9X3AHV3-F1
#
_cell.length_a   1.000
_cell.length_b   1.000
_cell.length_c   1.000
_cell.angle_alpha   90.00
_cell.angle_beta   90.00
_cell.angle_gamma   90.00
#
_symmetry.space_group_name_H-M   'P 1'
#
loop_
_entity.id
_entity.type
_entity.pdbx_description
1 polymer ?
#
loop_
_entity_poly.entity_id
_entity_poly.type
_entity_poly.pdbx_seq_one_letter_code
_entity_poly.pdbx_strand_id
1 'polypeptide(L)' 'MEATLFALVTDEATLFAFGMRITEGDETDVVVYRRDPETRKTMFGVHDSVERAVRHYSRMVPVDVLWAPDDWENEVV' A
#
# COMPACT_ATOMS: atom_id res chain seq x y z
N MET A 1 -7.47 -16.58 5.94
CA MET A 1 -6.58 -15.41 5.77
C MET A 1 -6.85 -14.81 4.39
N GLU A 2 -7.21 -13.53 4.34
CA GLU A 2 -7.44 -12.77 3.10
C GLU A 2 -6.55 -11.51 3.11
N ALA A 3 -6.01 -11.13 1.96
CA ALA A 3 -5.20 -9.93 1.80
C ALA A 3 -5.78 -9.04 0.69
N THR A 4 -6.09 -7.78 1.02
CA THR A 4 -6.59 -6.79 0.06
C THR A 4 -5.59 -5.63 -0.06
N LEU A 5 -5.19 -5.30 -1.28
CA LEU A 5 -4.33 -4.16 -1.55
C LEU A 5 -5.14 -2.90 -1.82
N PHE A 6 -4.62 -1.76 -1.35
CA PHE A 6 -5.22 -0.46 -1.60
C PHE A 6 -4.14 0.62 -1.73
N ALA A 7 -4.50 1.71 -2.40
CA ALA A 7 -3.76 2.96 -2.40
C ALA A 7 -4.44 3.96 -1.47
N LEU A 8 -3.61 4.75 -0.81
CA LEU A 8 -3.99 5.93 -0.05
C LEU A 8 -3.62 7.15 -0.89
N VAL A 9 -4.59 8.01 -1.14
CA VAL A 9 -4.41 9.21 -1.96
C VAL A 9 -4.74 10.47 -1.16
N THR A 10 -4.08 11.58 -1.48
CA THR A 10 -4.50 12.90 -1.01
C THR A 10 -5.67 13.42 -1.84
N ASP A 11 -6.23 14.55 -1.41
CA ASP A 11 -7.29 15.32 -2.09
C ASP A 11 -7.02 15.61 -3.56
N GLU A 12 -5.75 15.81 -3.94
CA GLU A 12 -5.33 16.06 -5.33
C GLU A 12 -5.21 14.78 -6.19
N ALA A 13 -5.74 13.64 -5.73
CA ALA A 13 -5.55 12.31 -6.34
C ALA A 13 -4.08 11.86 -6.43
N THR A 14 -3.19 12.53 -5.69
CA THR A 14 -1.79 12.16 -5.61
C THR A 14 -1.65 10.95 -4.71
N LEU A 15 -0.99 9.91 -5.23
CA LEU A 15 -0.66 8.72 -4.47
C LEU A 15 0.25 9.10 -3.29
N PHE A 16 -0.24 8.83 -2.09
CA PHE A 16 0.46 9.12 -0.84
C PHE A 16 1.18 7.89 -0.30
N ALA A 17 0.49 6.74 -0.30
CA ALA A 17 1.01 5.49 0.22
C ALA A 17 0.28 4.29 -0.41
N PHE A 18 0.90 3.12 -0.32
CA PHE A 18 0.22 1.86 -0.56
C PHE A 18 -0.09 1.19 0.77
N GLY A 19 -1.14 0.39 0.82
CA GLY A 19 -1.51 -0.37 1.99
C GLY A 19 -1.97 -1.77 1.64
N MET A 20 -1.81 -2.68 2.59
CA MET A 20 -2.29 -4.04 2.55
C MET A 20 -3.08 -4.29 3.82
N ARG A 21 -4.35 -4.65 3.66
CA ARG A 21 -5.21 -5.14 4.74
C ARG A 21 -5.12 -6.65 4.76
N ILE A 22 -4.80 -7.22 5.91
CA ILE A 22 -4.78 -8.65 6.15
C ILE A 22 -5.89 -8.96 7.16
N THR A 23 -6.77 -9.91 6.85
CA THR A 23 -7.82 -10.37 7.77
C THR A 23 -7.63 -11.85 8.09
N GLU A 24 -7.68 -12.18 9.39
CA GLU A 24 -7.60 -13.54 9.92
C GLU A 24 -8.61 -13.73 11.06
N GLY A 25 -9.73 -14.41 10.78
CA GLY A 25 -10.83 -14.51 11.74
C GLY A 25 -11.42 -13.14 12.05
N ASP A 26 -11.40 -12.76 13.33
CA ASP A 26 -11.84 -11.44 13.81
C ASP A 26 -10.68 -10.41 13.87
N GLU A 27 -9.45 -10.81 13.56
CA GLU A 27 -8.27 -9.95 13.58
C GLU A 27 -8.08 -9.27 12.21
N THR A 28 -7.72 -7.98 12.25
CA THR A 28 -7.42 -7.20 11.05
C THR A 28 -6.14 -6.40 11.28
N ASP A 29 -5.12 -6.71 10.49
CA ASP A 29 -3.89 -5.94 10.44
C ASP A 29 -3.84 -5.11 9.16
N VAL A 30 -3.25 -3.92 9.26
CA VAL A 30 -3.03 -3.05 8.11
C VAL A 30 -1.60 -2.59 8.05
N VAL A 31 -0.92 -2.98 6.99
CA VAL A 31 0.45 -2.57 6.70
C VAL A 31 0.40 -1.43 5.68
N VAL A 32 0.98 -0.28 6.03
CA VAL A 32 1.09 0.87 5.13
C VAL A 32 2.55 1.07 4.76
N TYR A 33 2.80 1.23 3.47
CA TYR A 33 4.09 1.55 2.87
C TYR A 33 4.05 2.92 2.21
N ARG A 34 4.98 3.80 2.62
CA ARG A 34 5.20 5.11 2.00
C ARG A 34 6.67 5.28 1.69
N ARG A 35 6.97 5.88 0.54
CA ARG A 35 8.28 6.46 0.27
C ARG A 35 8.18 7.97 0.44
N ASP A 36 8.97 8.51 1.33
CA ASP A 36 9.03 9.95 1.54
C ASP A 36 9.66 10.63 0.30
N PRO A 37 8.98 11.58 -0.35
CA PRO A 37 9.46 12.16 -1.61
C PRO A 37 10.69 13.04 -1.42
N GLU A 38 10.84 13.69 -0.25
CA GLU A 38 11.93 14.61 0.03
C GLU A 38 13.19 13.87 0.46
N THR A 39 13.04 12.93 1.39
CA THR A 39 14.16 12.20 2.00
C THR A 39 14.47 10.87 1.32
N ARG A 40 13.60 10.42 0.40
CA ARG A 40 13.61 9.10 -0.25
C ARG A 40 13.56 7.91 0.71
N LYS A 41 13.35 8.17 2.01
CA LYS A 41 13.29 7.13 3.03
C LYS A 41 12.01 6.33 2.91
N THR A 42 12.14 5.03 3.12
CA THR A 42 11.00 4.14 3.26
C THR A 42 10.45 4.26 4.68
N MET A 43 9.14 4.46 4.78
CA MET A 43 8.41 4.41 6.04
C MET A 43 7.37 3.30 5.97
N PHE A 44 7.36 2.47 7.01
CA PHE A 44 6.39 1.41 7.22
C PHE A 44 5.63 1.68 8.51
N GLY A 45 4.31 1.47 8.48
CA GLY A 45 3.43 1.55 9.64
C GLY A 45 2.55 0.32 9.71
N VAL A 46 2.41 -0.26 10.90
CA VAL A 46 1.42 -1.31 11.17
C VAL A 46 0.32 -0.69 12.00
N HIS A 47 -0.91 -0.86 11.55
CA HIS A 47 -2.11 -0.38 12.21
C HIS A 47 -3.02 -1.55 12.55
N ASP A 48 -3.67 -1.42 13.70
CA ASP A 48 -4.69 -2.31 14.26
C ASP A 48 -6.04 -2.22 13.52
N SER A 49 -6.21 -1.24 12.63
CA SER A 49 -7.37 -1.16 11.76
C SER A 49 -7.17 -0.27 10.53
N VAL A 50 -7.98 -0.52 9.51
CA VAL A 50 -8.04 0.25 8.27
C VAL A 50 -8.54 1.66 8.53
N GLU A 51 -9.54 1.78 9.40
CA GLU A 51 -10.16 3.04 9.77
C GLU A 51 -9.14 3.99 10.41
N ARG A 52 -8.18 3.45 11.17
CA ARG A 52 -7.08 4.24 11.76
C ARG A 52 -6.08 4.71 10.71
N ALA A 53 -5.78 3.88 9.71
CA ALA A 53 -4.96 4.29 8.57
C ALA A 53 -5.67 5.34 7.71
N VAL A 54 -6.96 5.16 7.43
CA VAL A 54 -7.78 6.08 6.61
C VAL A 54 -8.00 7.43 7.30
N ARG A 55 -8.10 7.47 8.64
CA ARG A 55 -8.24 8.74 9.38
C ARG A 55 -7.07 9.71 9.14
N HIS A 56 -5.90 9.21 8.75
CA HIS A 56 -4.76 10.03 8.40
C HIS A 56 -4.68 10.38 6.90
N TYR A 57 -5.31 9.60 6.03
CA TYR A 57 -5.07 9.65 4.59
C TYR A 57 -6.41 9.59 3.84
N SER A 58 -6.86 10.78 3.43
CA SER A 58 -8.20 11.22 3.06
C SER A 58 -9.08 10.29 2.21
N ARG A 59 -8.54 9.30 1.48
CA ARG A 59 -9.35 8.34 0.72
C ARG A 59 -8.59 7.05 0.41
N MET A 60 -9.30 5.92 0.47
CA MET A 60 -8.84 4.61 0.01
C MET A 60 -9.31 4.35 -1.43
N VAL A 61 -8.41 3.87 -2.28
CA VAL A 61 -8.70 3.43 -3.64
C VAL A 61 -8.22 1.98 -3.81
N PRO A 62 -9.08 1.04 -4.24
CA PRO A 62 -8.63 -0.33 -4.52
C PRO A 62 -7.59 -0.32 -5.64
N VAL A 63 -6.56 -1.16 -5.52
CA VAL A 63 -5.53 -1.31 -6.55
C VAL A 63 -5.42 -2.75 -6.99
N ASP A 64 -5.31 -2.94 -8.31
CA ASP A 64 -4.98 -4.22 -8.91
C ASP A 64 -3.47 -4.31 -9.11
N VAL A 65 -2.87 -5.43 -8.71
CA VAL A 65 -1.46 -5.70 -9.01
C VAL A 65 -1.35 -6.21 -10.43
N LEU A 66 -0.75 -5.39 -11.27
CA LEU A 66 -0.32 -5.82 -12.60
C LEU A 66 1.13 -6.26 -12.51
N TRP A 67 1.34 -7.58 -12.61
CA TRP A 67 2.67 -8.11 -12.85
C TRP A 67 3.03 -7.78 -14.29
N ALA A 68 4.03 -6.92 -14.49
CA ALA A 68 4.65 -6.83 -15.81
C ALA A 68 5.24 -8.22 -16.11
N PRO A 69 4.94 -8.83 -17.27
CA PRO A 69 5.61 -10.06 -17.67
C PRO A 69 7.10 -9.76 -17.67
N ASP A 70 7.79 -10.48 -16.80
CA ASP A 70 9.22 -10.49 -16.52
C ASP A 70 10.11 -9.74 -17.53
N ASP A 71 10.62 -8.56 -17.12
CA ASP A 71 11.82 -7.90 -17.68
C ASP A 71 13.10 -8.70 -17.33
N TRP A 72 13.03 -10.03 -17.27
CA TRP A 72 14.12 -10.92 -16.88
C TRP A 72 14.98 -11.37 -18.08
N GLU A 73 14.67 -10.90 -19.30
CA GLU A 73 15.39 -11.26 -20.53
C GLU A 73 16.50 -10.27 -20.95
N ASN A 74 17.03 -9.43 -20.05
CA ASN A 74 18.08 -8.46 -20.41
C ASN A 74 19.34 -8.48 -19.53
N GLU A 75 19.77 -9.66 -19.07
CA GLU A 75 21.16 -9.89 -18.65
C GLU A 75 21.62 -11.28 -19.08
N VAL A 76 21.83 -11.54 -20.38
CA VAL A 76 23.00 -12.26 -20.95
C VAL A 76 22.96 -12.12 -22.49
N VAL A 77 23.81 -11.26 -23.09
CA VAL A 77 24.72 -11.57 -24.21
C VAL A 77 25.86 -10.54 -24.20
#